data_AF-A0A2M7RQ98-F1
#
_entry.id   AF-A0A2M7RQ98-F1
#
_cell.length_a   1.000
_cell.length_b   1.000
_cell.length_c   1.000
_cell.angle_alpha   90.00
_cell.angle_beta   90.00
_cell.angle_gamma   90.00
#
_symmetry.space_group_name_H-M   'P 1'
#
loop_
_entity.id
_entity.type
_entity.pdbx_description
1 polymer ?
#
loop_
_entity_poly.entity_id
_entity_poly.type
_entity_poly.pdbx_seq_one_letter_code
_entity_poly.pdbx_strand_id
1 'polypeptide(L)' 'MNLTDKQIARFQELYKTRFHKDLDREKAYDMGIKLVRMMQIVYKPMTVADFKQLQERRKQTANL' A
#
# COMPACT_ATOMS: atom_id res chain seq x y z
N MET A 1 -12.25 -10.88 4.67
CA MET A 1 -11.05 -10.33 5.36
C MET A 1 -11.52 -9.11 6.11
N ASN A 2 -11.26 -9.04 7.41
CA ASN A 2 -11.75 -7.94 8.25
C ASN A 2 -10.57 -7.08 8.70
N LEU A 3 -10.72 -5.76 8.60
CA LEU A 3 -9.78 -4.82 9.21
C LEU A 3 -10.11 -4.67 10.69
N THR A 4 -9.07 -4.60 11.52
CA THR A 4 -9.21 -4.28 12.94
C THR A 4 -9.45 -2.77 13.12
N ASP A 5 -10.02 -2.38 14.25
CA ASP A 5 -10.25 -0.96 14.59
C ASP A 5 -8.97 -0.12 14.50
N LYS A 6 -7.84 -0.70 14.94
CA LYS A 6 -6.53 -0.05 14.83
C LYS A 6 -6.10 0.17 13.38
N GLN A 7 -6.41 -0.77 12.48
CA GLN A 7 -6.11 -0.63 11.06
C GLN A 7 -7.02 0.40 10.38
N ILE A 8 -8.30 0.45 10.77
CA ILE A 8 -9.25 1.46 10.26
C ILE A 8 -8.81 2.86 10.70
N ALA A 9 -8.49 3.05 11.98
CA ALA A 9 -7.99 4.32 12.51
C ALA A 9 -6.71 4.76 11.79
N ARG A 10 -5.77 3.82 11.59
CA ARG A 10 -4.53 4.13 10.86
C ARG A 10 -4.79 4.52 9.41
N PHE A 11 -5.76 3.91 8.75
CA PHE A 11 -6.16 4.27 7.40
C PHE A 11 -6.75 5.69 7.35
N GLN A 12 -7.61 6.05 8.31
CA GLN A 12 -8.18 7.40 8.44
C GLN A 12 -7.08 8.45 8.63
N GLU A 13 -6.09 8.19 9.50
CA GLU A 13 -4.94 9.07 9.71
C GLU A 13 -4.16 9.31 8.42
N LEU A 14 -3.80 8.24 7.71
CA LEU A 14 -3.05 8.34 6.46
C LEU A 14 -3.82 9.11 5.39
N TYR A 15 -5.13 8.88 5.29
CA TYR A 15 -6.00 9.58 4.35
C TYR A 15 -6.06 11.08 4.67
N LYS A 16 -6.20 11.43 5.95
CA LYS A 16 -6.21 12.83 6.41
C LYS A 16 -4.87 13.52 6.14
N THR A 17 -3.75 12.87 6.47
CA THR A 17 -2.42 13.44 6.22
C THR A 17 -2.16 13.66 4.73
N ARG A 18 -2.62 12.75 3.86
CA ARG A 18 -2.34 12.83 2.42
C ARG A 18 -3.29 13.77 1.68
N PHE A 19 -4.57 13.77 2.04
CA PHE A 19 -5.63 14.46 1.28
C PHE A 19 -6.26 15.63 2.03
N HIS A 20 -5.84 15.89 3.28
CA HIS A 20 -6.38 16.92 4.16
C HIS A 20 -7.90 16.85 4.35
N LYS A 21 -8.43 15.61 4.33
CA LYS A 21 -9.87 15.31 4.46
C LYS A 21 -10.10 14.28 5.53
N ASP A 22 -11.08 14.52 6.39
CA ASP A 22 -11.56 13.51 7.31
C ASP A 22 -12.33 12.42 6.55
N LEU A 23 -12.24 11.20 7.07
CA LEU A 23 -12.87 10.03 6.49
C LEU A 23 -13.73 9.36 7.56
N ASP A 24 -15.01 9.18 7.26
CA ASP A 24 -15.90 8.43 8.13
C ASP A 24 -15.42 6.98 8.31
N ARG A 25 -15.74 6.38 9.46
CA ARG A 25 -15.26 5.04 9.83
C ARG A 25 -15.76 3.96 8.87
N GLU A 26 -17.03 3.99 8.45
CA GLU A 26 -17.58 2.99 7.53
C GLU A 26 -16.94 3.12 6.15
N LYS A 27 -16.74 4.36 5.68
CA LYS A 27 -16.03 4.63 4.44
C LYS A 27 -14.57 4.18 4.50
N ALA A 28 -13.89 4.41 5.63
CA ALA A 28 -12.53 3.96 5.84
C ALA A 28 -12.42 2.43 5.81
N TYR A 29 -13.39 1.73 6.39
CA TYR A 29 -13.46 0.27 6.35
C TYR A 29 -13.64 -0.26 4.91
N ASP A 30 -14.62 0.28 4.17
CA ASP A 30 -14.89 -0.14 2.79
C ASP A 30 -13.69 0.13 1.86
N MET A 31 -13.13 1.35 1.92
CA MET A 31 -11.94 1.72 1.14
C MET A 31 -10.73 0.88 1.52
N GLY A 32 -10.51 0.65 2.81
CA GLY A 32 -9.41 -0.17 3.30
C GLY A 32 -9.48 -1.61 2.82
N ILE A 33 -10.67 -2.23 2.84
CA ILE A 33 -10.86 -3.59 2.31
C ILE A 33 -10.61 -3.64 0.82
N LYS A 34 -11.13 -2.67 0.05
CA LYS A 34 -10.90 -2.59 -1.39
C LYS A 34 -9.41 -2.46 -1.72
N LEU A 35 -8.68 -1.64 -0.96
CA LEU A 35 -7.23 -1.50 -1.13
C LEU A 35 -6.50 -2.82 -0.88
N VAL A 36 -6.79 -3.49 0.24
CA VAL A 36 -6.13 -4.77 0.55
C VAL A 36 -6.47 -5.82 -0.50
N ARG A 37 -7.72 -5.87 -0.95
CA ARG A 37 -8.14 -6.79 -2.00
C ARG A 37 -7.42 -6.50 -3.32
N MET A 38 -7.30 -5.24 -3.70
CA MET A 38 -6.52 -4.84 -4.87
C MET A 38 -5.08 -5.32 -4.75
N MET A 39 -4.43 -5.07 -3.62
CA MET A 39 -3.05 -5.51 -3.36
C MET A 39 -2.91 -7.03 -3.47
N GLN A 40 -3.86 -7.81 -2.95
CA GLN A 40 -3.85 -9.28 -3.10
C GLN A 40 -3.92 -9.74 -4.56
N ILE A 41 -4.65 -9.02 -5.41
CA ILE A 41 -4.81 -9.35 -6.83
C ILE A 41 -3.56 -8.96 -7.63
N VAL A 42 -2.99 -7.78 -7.35
CA VAL A 42 -1.90 -7.22 -8.17
C VAL A 42 -0.51 -7.56 -7.66
N TYR A 43 -0.36 -7.95 -6.39
CA TYR A 43 0.94 -8.24 -5.80
C TYR A 43 1.53 -9.52 -6.40
N LYS A 44 2.59 -9.33 -7.19
CA LYS A 44 3.43 -10.42 -7.71
C LYS A 44 4.70 -10.48 -6.86
N PRO A 45 4.91 -11.57 -6.09
CA PRO A 45 6.14 -11.71 -5.32
C PRO A 45 7.33 -11.77 -6.28
N MET A 46 8.39 -11.06 -5.92
CA MET A 46 9.65 -11.02 -6.65
C MET A 46 10.58 -12.11 -6.11
N THR A 47 11.23 -12.89 -6.98
CA THR A 47 12.25 -13.85 -6.52
C THR A 47 13.51 -13.11 -6.07
N VAL A 48 14.39 -13.80 -5.32
CA VAL A 48 15.69 -13.23 -4.94
C VAL A 48 16.53 -12.88 -6.18
N ALA A 49 16.41 -13.66 -7.26
CA ALA A 49 17.09 -13.39 -8.53
C ALA A 49 16.57 -12.10 -9.19
N ASP A 50 15.25 -11.94 -9.27
CA ASP A 50 14.62 -10.73 -9.80
C ASP A 50 15.02 -9.48 -8.99
N PHE A 51 15.10 -9.63 -7.65
CA PHE A 51 15.55 -8.56 -6.77
C PHE A 51 17.01 -8.19 -7.02
N LYS A 52 17.91 -9.17 -7.15
CA LYS A 52 19.33 -8.92 -7.50
C LYS A 52 19.45 -8.17 -8.83
N GLN A 53 18.72 -8.60 -9.86
CA GLN A 53 18.71 -7.91 -11.16
C GLN A 53 18.20 -6.47 -11.05
N LEU A 54 17.15 -6.24 -10.25
CA LEU A 54 16.64 -4.88 -10.01
C LEU A 54 17.69 -3.98 -9.34
N GLN A 55 18.42 -4.50 -8.36
CA GLN A 55 19.48 -3.76 -7.68
C GLN A 55 20.61 -3.38 -8.64
N GLU A 56 21.05 -4.29 -9.50
CA GLU A 56 22.07 -3.98 -10.51
C GLU A 56 21.61 -2.91 -11.49
N ARG A 57 20.36 -2.98 -11.98
CA ARG A 57 19.79 -1.92 -12.84
C ARG A 57 19.77 -0.56 -12.14
N ARG A 58 19.36 -0.51 -10.86
CA ARG A 58 19.31 0.75 -10.10
C ARG A 58 20.68 1.40 -9.94
N LYS A 59 21.75 0.63 -9.76
CA LYS A 59 23.12 1.15 -9.74
C LYS A 59 23.51 1.77 -11.08
N GLN A 60 23.14 1.11 -12.18
CA GLN A 60 23.45 1.57 -13.54
C GLN A 60 22.69 2.86 -13.91
N THR A 61 21.47 3.04 -13.39
CA THR A 61 20.62 4.21 -13.67
C THR A 61 20.61 5.24 -12.54
N ALA A 62 21.52 5.16 -11.56
CA ALA A 62 21.49 5.99 -10.36
C ALA A 62 21.77 7.49 -10.63
N ASN A 63 22.39 7.81 -11.77
CA ASN A 63 22.82 9.16 -12.16
C ASN A 63 22.21 9.63 -13.50
N LEU A 64 21.08 9.05 -13.91
CA LEU A 64 20.27 9.51 -15.05
C LEU A 64 19.13 10.38 -14.54
#